data_AF-A0A923Z8D0-F1
#
_entry.id   AF-A0A923Z8D0-F1
#
_cell.length_a   1.000
_cell.length_b   1.000
_cell.length_c   1.000
_cell.angle_alpha   90.00
_cell.angle_beta   90.00
_cell.angle_gamma   90.00
#
_symmetry.space_group_name_H-M   'P 1'
#
loop_
_entity.id
_entity.type
_entity.pdbx_description
1 polymer ?
#
loop_
_entity_poly.entity_id
_entity_poly.type
_entity_poly.pdbx_seq_one_letter_code
_entity_poly.pdbx_strand_id
1 'polypeptide(L)'
;MATVALGDLPFDAQQTIARIRKGGPYPYRKDGAVFGNYERLLPVRPRGHYHEFTVASPVKRNRGAQRIIVGGMLESPHEFYYTADHYATFIRIIE
;
A
#
# COMPACT_ATOMS: atom_id res chain seq x y z
N MET A 1 4.37 11.04 -10.87
CA MET A 1 4.16 9.68 -10.33
C MET A 1 3.90 8.74 -11.50
N ALA A 2 4.59 7.60 -11.56
CA ALA A 2 4.42 6.60 -12.61
C ALA A 2 3.21 5.69 -12.34
N THR A 3 2.80 4.90 -13.32
CA THR A 3 1.72 3.91 -13.24
C THR A 3 2.21 2.51 -13.58
N VAL A 4 1.64 1.48 -12.97
CA VAL A 4 1.96 0.06 -13.24
C VAL A 4 0.70 -0.79 -13.14
N ALA A 5 0.58 -1.84 -13.96
CA ALA A 5 -0.51 -2.79 -13.84
C ALA A 5 -0.33 -3.67 -12.60
N LEU A 6 -1.42 -4.10 -11.95
CA LEU A 6 -1.36 -5.01 -10.81
C LEU A 6 -0.54 -6.27 -11.10
N GLY A 7 -0.68 -6.84 -12.30
CA GLY A 7 0.03 -8.05 -12.73
C GLY A 7 1.55 -7.89 -12.84
N ASP A 8 2.04 -6.65 -13.00
CA ASP A 8 3.46 -6.34 -13.17
C ASP A 8 4.17 -6.05 -11.83
N LEU A 9 3.43 -6.04 -10.72
CA LEU A 9 4.01 -5.87 -9.39
C LEU A 9 4.72 -7.16 -8.92
N PRO A 10 5.66 -7.05 -7.96
CA PRO A 10 6.17 -8.22 -7.25
C PRO A 10 5.02 -9.06 -6.65
N PHE A 11 5.15 -10.39 -6.70
CA PHE A 11 4.11 -11.32 -6.25
C PHE A 11 3.62 -11.02 -4.82
N ASP A 12 4.53 -10.70 -3.90
CA ASP A 12 4.19 -10.33 -2.51
C ASP A 12 3.26 -9.11 -2.44
N ALA A 13 3.45 -8.11 -3.31
CA ALA A 13 2.60 -6.92 -3.37
C ALA A 13 1.20 -7.24 -3.90
N GLN A 14 1.11 -8.10 -4.92
CA GLN A 14 -0.17 -8.60 -5.44
C GLN A 14 -0.95 -9.34 -4.35
N GLN A 15 -0.27 -10.19 -3.57
CA GLN A 15 -0.89 -10.90 -2.45
C GLN A 15 -1.36 -9.95 -1.34
N THR A 16 -0.61 -8.90 -1.04
CA THR A 16 -1.05 -7.87 -0.09
C THR A 16 -2.34 -7.19 -0.56
N ILE A 17 -2.44 -6.80 -1.83
CA ILE A 17 -3.66 -6.20 -2.40
C ILE A 17 -4.85 -7.16 -2.32
N ALA A 18 -4.64 -8.44 -2.62
CA ALA A 18 -5.69 -9.46 -2.50
C ALA A 18 -6.18 -9.62 -1.04
N ARG A 19 -5.30 -9.48 -0.03
CA ARG A 19 -5.70 -9.50 1.40
C ARG A 19 -6.46 -8.24 1.80
N ILE A 20 -6.02 -7.07 1.35
CA ILE A 20 -6.70 -5.80 1.59
C ILE A 20 -8.14 -5.88 1.08
N ARG A 21 -8.34 -6.35 -0.14
CA ARG A 21 -9.68 -6.53 -0.74
C ARG A 21 -10.58 -7.49 0.05
N LYS A 22 -10.00 -8.44 0.78
CA LYS A 22 -10.72 -9.37 1.65
C LYS A 22 -10.97 -8.80 3.06
N GLY A 23 -10.45 -7.62 3.37
CA GLY A 23 -10.54 -7.02 4.70
C GLY A 23 -9.58 -7.62 5.74
N GLY A 24 -8.52 -8.30 5.32
CA GLY A 24 -7.56 -8.97 6.20
C GLY A 24 -7.83 -10.48 6.37
N PRO A 25 -7.28 -11.12 7.43
CA PRO A 25 -6.46 -10.54 8.50
C PRO A 25 -5.11 -10.02 8.01
N TYR A 26 -4.55 -9.05 8.73
CA TYR A 26 -3.27 -8.43 8.37
C TYR A 26 -2.11 -8.94 9.24
N PRO A 27 -0.94 -9.24 8.64
CA PRO A 27 0.16 -9.88 9.36
C PRO A 27 0.89 -8.95 10.33
N TYR A 28 0.85 -7.62 10.12
CA TYR A 28 1.55 -6.67 10.99
C TYR A 28 0.59 -5.72 11.70
N ARG A 29 0.90 -5.38 12.96
CA ARG A 29 0.11 -4.46 13.79
C ARG A 29 -0.08 -3.05 13.20
N LYS A 30 0.78 -2.66 12.26
CA LYS A 30 0.73 -1.34 11.60
C LYS A 30 -0.08 -1.35 10.31
N ASP A 31 -0.47 -2.52 9.81
CA ASP A 31 -1.27 -2.63 8.60
C ASP A 31 -2.68 -2.07 8.86
N GLY A 32 -3.13 -1.16 7.98
CA GLY A 32 -4.36 -0.39 8.15
C GLY A 32 -4.21 0.91 8.93
N ALA A 33 -3.01 1.23 9.43
CA ALA A 33 -2.79 2.54 10.05
C ALA A 33 -2.89 3.68 9.04
N VAL A 34 -3.34 4.85 9.50
CA VAL A 34 -3.43 6.05 8.66
C VAL A 34 -2.05 6.46 8.16
N PHE A 35 -1.93 6.64 6.84
CA PHE A 35 -0.76 7.22 6.19
C PHE A 35 -0.96 8.73 6.03
N GLY A 36 -0.02 9.52 6.58
CA GLY A 36 -0.17 10.97 6.68
C GLY A 36 0.06 11.76 5.39
N ASN A 37 0.79 11.19 4.42
CA ASN A 37 1.20 11.87 3.19
C ASN A 37 1.84 13.26 3.45
N TYR A 38 2.74 13.36 4.44
CA TYR A 38 3.32 14.63 4.89
C TYR A 38 4.21 15.28 3.83
N GLU A 39 4.93 14.45 3.07
CA GLU A 39 5.79 14.81 1.95
C GLU A 39 5.00 15.12 0.68
N ARG A 40 3.67 14.91 0.69
CA ARG A 40 2.73 15.20 -0.40
C ARG A 40 3.10 14.54 -1.73
N LEU A 41 3.66 13.34 -1.67
CA LEU A 41 4.02 12.53 -2.83
C LEU A 41 2.80 11.86 -3.48
N LEU A 42 1.71 11.68 -2.72
CA LEU A 42 0.39 11.29 -3.21
C LEU A 42 -0.52 12.52 -3.36
N PRO A 43 -1.61 12.45 -4.15
CA PRO A 43 -2.59 13.53 -4.23
C PRO A 43 -3.06 14.01 -2.85
N VAL A 44 -3.22 15.33 -2.67
CA VAL A 44 -3.64 15.90 -1.39
C VAL A 44 -5.11 15.54 -1.12
N ARG A 45 -5.35 14.90 0.03
CA ARG A 45 -6.67 14.42 0.47
C ARG A 45 -6.86 14.73 1.97
N PRO A 46 -8.10 14.72 2.48
CA PRO A 46 -8.35 14.86 3.91
C PRO A 46 -7.60 13.81 4.75
N ARG A 47 -7.30 14.15 6.02
CA ARG A 47 -6.66 13.21 6.95
C ARG A 47 -7.50 11.96 7.12
N GLY A 48 -6.85 10.80 7.13
CA GLY A 48 -7.53 9.50 7.22
C GLY A 48 -7.97 8.93 5.87
N HIS A 49 -7.72 9.62 4.75
CA HIS A 49 -8.02 9.08 3.43
C HIS A 49 -7.08 7.95 3.00
N TYR A 50 -5.81 8.00 3.44
CA TYR A 50 -4.80 7.00 3.08
C TYR A 50 -4.49 6.08 4.25
N HIS A 51 -4.31 4.79 3.95
CA HIS A 51 -3.88 3.77 4.92
C HIS A 51 -2.70 2.96 4.37
N GLU A 52 -1.77 2.57 5.26
CA GLU A 52 -0.58 1.80 4.89
C GLU A 52 -0.70 0.30 5.16
N PHE A 53 -0.10 -0.51 4.29
CA PHE A 53 -0.02 -1.95 4.41
C PHE A 53 1.38 -2.44 4.08
N THR A 54 1.89 -3.35 4.89
CA THR A 54 3.20 -3.96 4.68
C THR A 54 3.12 -4.99 3.55
N VAL A 55 4.07 -4.91 2.62
CA VAL A 55 4.30 -6.01 1.66
C VAL A 55 5.20 -7.01 2.34
N ALA A 56 4.59 -8.09 2.85
CA ALA A 56 5.28 -9.14 3.58
C ALA A 56 6.15 -9.95 2.63
N SER A 57 7.45 -10.04 2.91
CA SER A 57 8.35 -10.94 2.17
C SER A 57 8.70 -12.14 3.05
N PRO A 58 8.53 -13.39 2.57
CA PRO A 58 8.78 -14.59 3.37
C PRO A 58 10.20 -14.69 3.94
N VAL A 59 11.17 -14.09 3.25
CA VAL A 59 12.60 -14.17 3.59
C VAL A 59 13.00 -13.14 4.66
N LYS A 60 12.24 -12.05 4.83
CA LYS A 60 12.62 -10.95 5.72
C LYS A 60 12.01 -11.13 7.10
N ARG A 61 12.86 -11.09 8.14
CA ARG A 61 12.45 -11.09 9.56
C ARG A 61 11.85 -9.75 10.02
N ASN A 62 11.95 -8.69 9.20
CA ASN A 62 11.42 -7.36 9.47
C ASN A 62 10.40 -6.96 8.38
N ARG A 63 9.70 -5.84 8.59
CA ARG A 63 8.68 -5.32 7.64
C ARG A 63 9.26 -4.93 6.26
N GLY A 64 10.58 -4.85 6.11
CA GLY A 64 11.22 -4.31 4.91
C GLY A 64 10.80 -2.88 4.56
N ALA A 65 11.18 -2.42 3.36
CA ALA A 65 10.87 -1.09 2.84
C ALA A 65 9.55 -1.01 2.05
N GLN A 66 9.05 -2.15 1.57
CA GLN A 66 7.95 -2.18 0.62
C GLN A 66 6.59 -1.99 1.30
N ARG A 67 5.72 -1.15 0.72
CA ARG A 67 4.37 -0.88 1.23
C ARG A 67 3.37 -0.74 0.08
N ILE A 68 2.12 -1.05 0.40
CA ILE A 68 0.95 -0.62 -0.36
C ILE A 68 0.27 0.50 0.43
N ILE A 69 -0.02 1.62 -0.22
CA ILE A 69 -0.90 2.66 0.31
C ILE A 69 -2.23 2.55 -0.42
N VAL A 70 -3.31 2.48 0.35
CA VAL A 70 -4.68 2.52 -0.19
C VAL A 70 -5.28 3.89 0.05
N GLY A 71 -6.03 4.39 -0.91
CA GLY A 71 -6.87 5.57 -0.79
C GLY A 71 -8.35 5.21 -0.86
N GLY A 72 -9.15 5.94 -0.09
CA GLY A 72 -10.60 5.74 0.02
C GLY A 72 -11.03 5.11 1.33
N MET A 73 -12.26 4.60 1.37
CA MET A 73 -12.77 3.85 2.52
C MET A 73 -12.07 2.49 2.57
N LEU A 74 -11.65 2.04 3.76
CA LEU A 74 -10.86 0.82 3.88
C LEU A 74 -11.66 -0.44 3.49
N GLU A 75 -12.98 -0.38 3.63
CA GLU A 75 -13.95 -1.41 3.24
C GLU A 75 -14.18 -1.44 1.73
N SER A 76 -13.86 -0.35 1.01
CA SER A 76 -14.02 -0.21 -0.43
C SER A 76 -12.93 0.69 -1.04
N PRO A 77 -11.65 0.26 -0.96
CA PRO A 77 -10.53 1.03 -1.48
C PRO A 77 -10.61 1.10 -3.00
N HIS A 78 -10.35 2.28 -3.56
CA HIS A 78 -10.42 2.53 -5.01
C HIS A 78 -9.14 3.17 -5.56
N GLU A 79 -8.19 3.53 -4.69
CA GLU A 79 -6.86 3.98 -5.10
C GLU A 79 -5.80 3.09 -4.45
N PHE A 80 -4.83 2.65 -5.23
CA PHE A 80 -3.71 1.83 -4.76
C PHE A 80 -2.39 2.40 -5.24
N TYR A 81 -1.42 2.45 -4.34
CA TYR A 81 -0.08 2.94 -4.60
C TYR A 81 0.94 1.96 -4.02
N TYR A 82 2.02 1.73 -4.75
CA TYR A 82 3.14 0.92 -4.32
C TYR A 82 4.37 1.78 -4.06
N THR A 83 5.08 1.51 -2.97
CA THR A 83 6.43 2.02 -2.72
C THR A 83 7.35 0.83 -2.46
N ALA A 84 8.50 0.82 -3.12
CA ALA A 84 9.53 -0.19 -2.92
C ALA A 84 10.60 0.25 -1.89
N ASP A 85 10.64 1.55 -1.59
CA ASP A 85 11.77 2.28 -1.02
C ASP A 85 11.39 3.07 0.23
N HIS A 86 10.40 2.57 0.98
CA HIS A 86 9.98 3.13 2.27
C HIS A 86 9.51 4.58 2.16
N TYR A 87 8.51 4.80 1.30
CA TYR A 87 7.80 6.06 1.07
C TYR A 87 8.61 7.14 0.34
N ALA A 88 9.80 6.83 -0.19
CA ALA A 88 10.60 7.80 -0.95
C ALA A 88 10.03 8.03 -2.35
N THR A 89 9.51 6.99 -3.00
CA THR A 89 8.80 7.09 -4.28
C THR A 89 7.53 6.24 -4.30
N PHE A 90 6.60 6.64 -5.17
CA PHE A 90 5.33 5.95 -5.37
C PHE A 90 5.06 5.67 -6.84
N ILE A 91 4.44 4.53 -7.09
CA ILE A 91 3.87 4.13 -8.37
C ILE A 91 2.38 3.87 -8.14
N ARG A 92 1.51 4.47 -8.95
CA ARG A 92 0.07 4.21 -8.91
C ARG A 92 -0.21 2.86 -9.57
N ILE A 93 -1.02 2.05 -8.91
CA ILE A 93 -1.40 0.73 -9.42
C ILE A 93 -2.69 0.89 -10.21
N ILE A 94 -2.71 0.34 -11.42
CA ILE A 94 -3.87 0.28 -12.30
C ILE A 94 -4.29 -1.19 -12.41
N GLU A 95 -5.59 -1.44 -12.37
CA GLU A 95 -6.20 -2.76 -12.44
C GLU A 95 -6.97 -2.94 -13.75
#